data_AF-A0A7X4A429-F1
#
_entry.id   AF-A0A7X4A429-F1
#
_cell.length_a   1.000
_cell.length_b   1.000
_cell.length_c   1.000
_cell.angle_alpha   90.00
_cell.angle_beta   90.00
_cell.angle_gamma   90.00
#
_symmetry.space_group_name_H-M   'P 1'
#
loop_
_entity.id
_entity.type
_entity.pdbx_description
1 polymer ?
#
loop_
_entity_poly.entity_id
_entity_poly.type
_entity_poly.pdbx_seq_one_letter_code
_entity_poly.pdbx_strand_id
1 'polypeptide(L)' 'DAVTEDEIRAHVAGRLARYKVPRIVTFHDALPREDSGKIFKRRLRDPYWAGTDRKI' A
#
# COMPACT_ATOMS: atom_id res chain seq x y z
N ASP A 1 1.57 8.32 -20.28
CA ASP A 1 0.38 7.82 -19.55
C ASP A 1 0.76 7.36 -18.15
N ALA A 2 -0.08 7.66 -17.16
CA ALA A 2 0.13 7.28 -15.77
C ALA A 2 -0.68 6.02 -15.45
N VAL A 3 -0.11 5.12 -14.64
CA VAL A 3 -0.78 3.89 -14.22
C VAL A 3 -1.89 4.19 -13.21
N THR A 4 -3.02 3.52 -13.36
CA THR A 4 -4.22 3.66 -12.52
C THR A 4 -4.35 2.50 -11.53
N GLU A 5 -5.18 2.69 -10.50
CA GLU A 5 -5.46 1.63 -9.53
C GLU A 5 -6.14 0.39 -10.16
N ASP A 6 -7.05 0.61 -11.12
CA ASP A 6 -7.77 -0.46 -11.79
C ASP A 6 -6.85 -1.32 -12.65
N GLU A 7 -5.87 -0.71 -13.32
CA GLU A 7 -4.84 -1.44 -14.06
C GLU A 7 -4.01 -2.33 -13.13
N ILE A 8 -3.62 -1.83 -11.95
CA ILE A 8 -2.91 -2.63 -10.95
C ILE A 8 -3.78 -3.80 -10.48
N ARG A 9 -5.04 -3.56 -10.14
CA ARG A 9 -6.00 -4.61 -9.71
C ARG A 9 -6.19 -5.66 -10.79
N ALA A 10 -6.45 -5.25 -12.04
CA ALA A 10 -6.63 -6.13 -13.18
C ALA A 10 -5.37 -6.97 -13.45
N HIS A 11 -4.20 -6.35 -13.38
CA HIS A 11 -2.92 -7.03 -13.58
C HIS A 11 -2.72 -8.17 -12.57
N VAL A 12 -2.99 -7.95 -11.28
CA VAL A 12 -2.77 -8.96 -10.24
C VAL A 12 -3.91 -10.00 -10.17
N ALA A 13 -5.13 -9.67 -10.60
CA ALA A 13 -6.27 -10.58 -10.58
C ALA A 13 -6.08 -11.84 -11.45
N GLY A 14 -5.30 -11.74 -12.53
CA GLY A 14 -4.93 -12.90 -13.35
C GLY A 14 -3.78 -13.76 -12.80
N ARG A 15 -3.14 -13.34 -11.70
CA ARG A 15 -1.91 -13.95 -11.14
C ARG A 15 -2.06 -14.42 -9.70
N LEU A 16 -3.02 -13.86 -8.97
CA LEU A 16 -3.25 -14.14 -7.56
C LEU A 16 -4.65 -14.73 -7.35
N ALA A 17 -4.82 -15.49 -6.27
CA ALA A 17 -6.14 -15.88 -5.81
C ALA A 17 -7.00 -14.62 -5.52
N ARG A 18 -8.30 -14.67 -5.82
CA ARG A 18 -9.20 -13.50 -5.74
C ARG A 18 -9.13 -12.73 -4.42
N TYR A 19 -9.00 -13.43 -3.29
CA TYR A 19 -8.94 -12.80 -1.96
C TYR A 19 -7.62 -12.06 -1.67
N LYS A 20 -6.60 -12.22 -2.52
CA LYS A 20 -5.31 -11.51 -2.43
C LYS A 20 -5.26 -10.25 -3.30
N VAL A 21 -6.28 -10.00 -4.13
CA VAL A 21 -6.37 -8.78 -4.93
C VAL A 21 -6.57 -7.60 -3.96
N PRO A 22 -5.75 -6.54 -4.03
CA PRO A 22 -5.83 -5.43 -3.09
C PRO A 22 -7.15 -4.66 -3.29
N ARG A 23 -7.78 -4.28 -2.18
CA ARG A 23 -9.00 -3.44 -2.19
C ARG A 23 -8.69 -1.96 -2.37
N ILE A 24 -7.53 -1.52 -1.87
CA ILE A 24 -7.08 -0.13 -1.90
C ILE A 24 -5.68 -0.13 -2.52
N VAL A 25 -5.44 0.76 -3.46
CA VAL A 25 -4.13 1.00 -4.07
C VAL A 25 -3.83 2.49 -3.93
N THR A 26 -2.79 2.84 -3.18
CA THR A 26 -2.39 4.23 -2.98
C THR A 26 -1.05 4.47 -3.67
N PHE A 27 -0.98 5.50 -4.49
CA PHE A 27 0.27 5.93 -5.11
C PHE A 27 0.99 6.94 -4.21
N HIS A 28 2.31 6.77 -4.10
CA HIS A 28 3.19 7.68 -3.36
C HIS A 28 4.35 8.06 -4.27
N ASP A 29 4.74 9.34 -4.28
CA ASP A 29 5.91 9.79 -5.03
C ASP A 29 7.20 9.12 -4.53
N ALA A 30 7.27 8.85 -3.23
CA ALA A 30 8.34 8.09 -2.61
C ALA A 30 7.83 7.28 -1.41
N LEU A 31 8.39 6.08 -1.23
CA LEU A 31 8.16 5.29 -0.03
C LEU A 31 9.01 5.83 1.12
N PRO A 32 8.46 5.96 2.34
CA PRO A 32 9.24 6.39 3.49
C PRO A 32 10.29 5.34 3.80
N ARG A 33 11.52 5.80 4.04
CA ARG A 33 12.66 4.95 4.38
C ARG A 33 13.27 5.35 5.71
N GLU A 34 13.92 4.40 6.36
CA GLU A 34 14.83 4.61 7.49
C GLU A 34 16.20 5.07 6.98
N ASP A 35 17.07 5.57 7.87
CA ASP A 35 18.45 5.95 7.53
C ASP A 35 19.25 4.77 6.95
N SER A 36 18.87 3.53 7.30
CA SER A 36 19.42 2.31 6.72
C SER A 36 18.93 2.01 5.29
N GLY A 37 17.99 2.78 4.76
CA GLY A 37 17.37 2.61 3.45
C GLY A 37 16.17 1.64 3.41
N LYS A 38 15.86 0.95 4.51
CA LYS A 38 14.70 0.04 4.60
C LYS A 38 13.38 0.81 4.55
N ILE A 39 12.33 0.17 4.03
CA ILE A 39 10.98 0.78 4.04
C ILE A 39 10.49 0.91 5.48
N PHE A 40 10.11 2.12 5.86
CA PHE A 40 9.55 2.42 7.17
C PHE A 40 8.05 2.08 7.22
N LYS A 41 7.74 0.78 7.35
CA LYS A 41 6.37 0.25 7.33
C LYS A 41 5.42 0.87 8.37
N ARG A 42 5.93 1.39 9.49
CA ARG A 42 5.11 2.06 10.51
C ARG A 42 4.52 3.36 9.98
N ARG A 43 5.36 4.23 9.38
CA ARG A 43 4.90 5.50 8.79
C ARG A 43 3.88 5.30 7.66
N LEU A 44 3.98 4.19 6.93
CA LEU A 44 2.97 3.81 5.93
C LEU A 44 1.62 3.43 6.55
N ARG A 45 1.60 2.90 7.78
CA ARG A 45 0.40 2.43 8.48
C ARG A 45 -0.25 3.51 9.33
N ASP A 46 0.55 4.40 9.93
CA ASP A 46 0.07 5.40 10.89
C ASP A 46 -1.17 6.20 10.41
N PRO A 47 -1.27 6.64 9.14
CA PRO A 47 -2.46 7.35 8.67
C PRO A 47 -3.77 6.55 8.76
N TYR A 48 -3.71 5.23 8.62
CA TYR A 48 -4.88 4.35 8.67
C TYR A 48 -5.33 4.00 10.10
N TRP A 49 -4.52 4.33 11.11
CA TRP A 49 -4.81 4.08 12.53
C TRP A 49 -4.92 5.38 13.35
N ALA A 50 -4.96 6.53 12.67
CA ALA A 50 -5.15 7.82 13.33
C ALA A 50 -6.55 7.88 13.97
N GLY A 51 -6.60 8.18 15.26
CA GLY A 51 -7.86 8.24 16.02
C GLY A 51 -8.37 6.90 16.55
N THR A 52 -7.62 5.81 16.36
CA THR A 52 -7.96 4.50 16.94
C THR A 52 -7.16 4.26 18.23
N ASP A 53 -7.83 3.79 19.29
CA ASP A 53 -7.17 3.48 20.59
C ASP A 53 -6.17 2.33 20.50
N ARG A 54 -6.26 1.49 19.46
CA ARG A 54 -5.36 0.37 19.20
C ARG A 54 -4.40 0.70 18.04
N LYS A 55 -3.10 0.53 18.28
CA LYS A 55 -2.05 0.57 17.25
C LYS A 55 -1.62 -0.84 16.83
N ILE A 56 -1.19 -1.01 15.57
CA ILE A 56 -0.65 -2.26 14.98
C ILE A 56 0.80 -2.07 14.53
#